data_AF-A0A252ANN6-F1
#
_entry.id   AF-A0A252ANN6-F1
#
_cell.length_a   1.000
_cell.length_b   1.000
_cell.length_c   1.000
_cell.angle_alpha   90.00
_cell.angle_beta   90.00
_cell.angle_gamma   90.00
#
_symmetry.space_group_name_H-M   'P 1'
#
loop_
_entity.id
_entity.type
_entity.pdbx_description
1 polymer ?
#
loop_
_entity_poly.entity_id
_entity_poly.type
_entity_poly.pdbx_seq_one_letter_code
_entity_poly.pdbx_strand_id
1 'polypeptide(L)'
;MVAYLKRIDTGYEGSLTRQAAPGDIVNEVLDSGTDWSTYGFGRPVKYNAVGKIVPVASGDTADVIKGMLVRTFPGRAITNTGTQAYPQINGGAVPVARRGFMAVKLNGATTPAKGGAVYIRVGGGSSTSPIGGVEAAVDATTAANTVLLPRAQFEGAPGADGITTISFDIL
;
A
#
# COMPACT_ATOMS: atom_id res chain seq x y z
N MET A 1 20.81 -26.82 -15.22
CA MET A 1 19.97 -26.00 -16.13
C MET A 1 19.62 -24.72 -15.39
N VAL A 2 20.08 -23.57 -15.87
CA VAL A 2 19.78 -22.27 -15.26
C VAL A 2 18.42 -21.81 -15.78
N ALA A 3 17.45 -21.60 -14.88
CA ALA A 3 16.12 -21.17 -15.25
C ALA A 3 16.14 -19.68 -15.64
N TYR A 4 15.83 -19.38 -16.90
CA TYR A 4 15.58 -18.00 -17.32
C TYR A 4 14.23 -17.53 -16.79
N LEU A 5 14.23 -16.38 -16.10
CA LEU A 5 13.02 -15.72 -15.62
C LEU A 5 12.17 -15.31 -16.86
N LYS A 6 10.98 -15.89 -17.04
CA LYS A 6 10.12 -15.62 -18.20
C LYS A 6 9.16 -14.44 -18.03
N ARG A 7 9.29 -13.67 -16.96
CA ARG A 7 8.42 -12.51 -16.68
C ARG A 7 9.27 -11.31 -16.30
N ILE A 8 8.86 -10.15 -16.83
CA ILE A 8 9.38 -8.83 -16.46
C ILE A 8 8.98 -8.53 -15.02
N ASP A 9 9.82 -7.77 -14.30
CA ASP A 9 9.51 -7.30 -12.94
C ASP A 9 8.17 -6.55 -12.93
N THR A 10 7.40 -6.72 -11.85
CA THR A 10 6.01 -6.25 -11.76
C THR A 10 5.93 -4.75 -11.46
N GLY A 11 7.08 -4.10 -11.25
CA GLY A 11 7.25 -2.68 -10.98
C GLY A 11 7.68 -2.40 -9.54
N TYR A 12 7.43 -1.18 -9.07
CA TYR A 12 7.77 -0.75 -7.71
C TYR A 12 6.52 -0.49 -6.87
N GLU A 13 6.60 -0.83 -5.59
CA GLU A 13 5.56 -0.55 -4.60
C GLU A 13 5.16 0.95 -4.62
N GLY A 14 3.85 1.19 -4.67
CA GLY A 14 3.24 2.51 -4.72
C GLY A 14 3.16 3.14 -6.10
N SER A 15 3.61 2.45 -7.15
CA SER A 15 3.47 2.93 -8.52
C SER A 15 2.08 2.63 -9.05
N LEU A 16 1.45 3.62 -9.67
CA LEU A 16 0.21 3.39 -10.40
C LEU A 16 0.51 2.64 -11.69
N THR A 17 -0.17 1.51 -11.89
CA THR A 17 0.07 0.62 -13.05
C THR A 17 -0.79 0.99 -14.26
N ARG A 18 -1.68 1.96 -14.11
CA ARG A 18 -2.52 2.54 -15.16
C ARG A 18 -2.55 4.06 -15.00
N GLN A 19 -2.82 4.76 -16.11
CA GLN A 19 -2.97 6.21 -16.10
C GLN A 19 -4.15 6.60 -15.20
N ALA A 20 -3.88 7.47 -14.23
CA ALA A 20 -4.92 8.03 -13.38
C ALA A 20 -5.78 9.02 -14.18
N ALA A 21 -7.09 8.99 -13.93
CA ALA A 21 -8.00 10.02 -14.39
C ALA A 21 -7.93 11.25 -13.46
N PRO A 22 -8.37 12.43 -13.93
CA PRO A 22 -8.52 13.60 -13.07
C PRO A 22 -9.39 13.30 -11.84
N GLY A 23 -8.87 13.59 -10.64
CA GLY A 23 -9.56 13.35 -9.37
C GLY A 23 -9.27 12.00 -8.71
N ASP A 24 -8.60 11.08 -9.39
CA ASP A 24 -8.21 9.78 -8.80
C ASP A 24 -7.09 9.95 -7.76
N ILE A 25 -6.29 11.00 -7.90
CA ILE A 25 -5.17 11.33 -7.00
C ILE A 25 -5.44 12.70 -6.39
N VAL A 26 -5.30 12.78 -5.07
CA VAL A 26 -5.41 14.02 -4.29
C VAL A 26 -4.08 14.30 -3.61
N ASN A 27 -3.65 15.56 -3.62
CA ASN A 27 -2.45 15.98 -2.89
C ASN A 27 -2.81 16.21 -1.42
N GLU A 28 -2.10 15.52 -0.53
CA GLU A 28 -2.38 15.48 0.90
C GLU A 28 -1.17 15.87 1.73
N VAL A 29 -1.39 16.52 2.87
CA VAL A 29 -0.33 16.97 3.77
C VAL A 29 -0.04 15.89 4.79
N LEU A 30 1.22 15.42 4.87
CA LEU A 30 1.63 14.48 5.91
C LEU A 30 1.70 15.15 7.27
N ASP A 31 1.39 14.38 8.31
CA ASP A 31 1.74 14.77 9.67
C ASP A 31 3.25 14.64 9.88
N SER A 32 3.90 15.78 10.16
CA SER A 32 5.33 15.87 10.44
C SER A 32 5.72 15.32 11.81
N GLY A 33 4.75 15.15 12.72
CA GLY A 33 4.98 14.56 14.04
C GLY A 33 4.93 13.02 14.05
N THR A 34 4.57 12.40 12.92
CA THR A 34 4.49 10.94 12.81
C THR A 34 5.77 10.34 12.24
N ASP A 35 6.15 9.16 12.73
CA ASP A 35 7.25 8.40 12.16
C ASP A 35 6.82 7.66 10.89
N TRP A 36 7.39 8.07 9.75
CA TRP A 36 7.17 7.47 8.44
C TRP A 36 8.27 6.48 8.03
N SER A 37 9.32 6.33 8.84
CA SER A 37 10.54 5.59 8.45
C SER A 37 10.30 4.11 8.13
N THR A 38 9.20 3.55 8.63
CA THR A 38 8.78 2.15 8.44
C THR A 38 7.52 2.01 7.57
N TYR A 39 6.96 3.14 7.11
CA TYR A 39 5.72 3.19 6.35
C TYR A 39 5.98 3.53 4.88
N GLY A 40 6.17 2.49 4.07
CA GLY A 40 6.49 2.63 2.66
C GLY A 40 5.32 3.11 1.79
N PHE A 41 5.64 3.49 0.54
CA PHE A 41 4.63 3.73 -0.50
C PHE A 41 3.79 2.47 -0.77
N GLY A 42 2.63 2.63 -1.42
CA GLY A 42 1.74 1.50 -1.75
C GLY A 42 0.93 0.98 -0.58
N ARG A 43 0.92 1.70 0.54
CA ARG A 43 0.18 1.40 1.76
C ARG A 43 -0.96 2.40 1.99
N PRO A 44 -2.03 1.98 2.68
CA PRO A 44 -3.17 2.85 2.95
C PRO A 44 -2.80 3.99 3.91
N VAL A 45 -3.51 5.11 3.86
CA VAL A 45 -3.36 6.20 4.83
C VAL A 45 -4.71 6.60 5.38
N LYS A 46 -4.71 7.22 6.56
CA LYS A 46 -5.91 7.79 7.20
C LYS A 46 -5.67 9.25 7.56
N TYR A 47 -6.74 9.96 7.91
CA TYR A 47 -6.61 11.30 8.48
C TYR A 47 -6.41 11.24 10.00
N ASN A 48 -5.56 12.11 10.53
CA ASN A 48 -5.55 12.45 11.95
C ASN A 48 -6.67 13.46 12.27
N ALA A 49 -6.80 13.84 13.54
CA ALA A 49 -7.83 14.78 13.99
C ALA A 49 -7.74 16.19 13.38
N VAL A 50 -6.59 16.55 12.79
CA VAL A 50 -6.33 17.86 12.16
C VAL A 50 -6.44 17.77 10.63
N GLY A 51 -6.86 16.63 10.08
CA GLY A 51 -7.02 16.43 8.64
C GLY A 51 -5.72 16.20 7.87
N LYS A 52 -4.60 15.94 8.55
CA LYS A 52 -3.35 15.50 7.90
C LYS A 52 -3.33 13.99 7.75
N ILE A 53 -2.65 13.49 6.73
CA ILE A 53 -2.50 12.04 6.57
C ILE A 53 -1.49 11.48 7.57
N VAL A 54 -1.79 10.30 8.08
CA VAL A 54 -0.94 9.46 8.94
C VAL A 54 -1.02 8.00 8.49
N PRO A 55 -0.02 7.16 8.82
CA PRO A 55 -0.10 5.72 8.67
C PRO A 55 -1.35 5.13 9.33
N VAL A 56 -1.85 4.04 8.75
CA VAL A 56 -2.78 3.15 9.46
C VAL A 56 -2.06 2.57 10.69
N ALA A 57 -2.77 2.46 11.79
CA ALA A 57 -2.30 2.03 13.10
C ALA A 57 -3.00 0.75 13.55
N SER A 58 -2.55 0.20 14.69
CA SER A 58 -3.16 -1.00 15.25
C SER A 58 -4.60 -0.73 15.69
N GLY A 59 -5.52 -1.65 15.36
CA GLY A 59 -6.94 -1.57 15.74
C GLY A 59 -7.81 -0.70 14.83
N ASP A 60 -7.24 -0.09 13.78
CA ASP A 60 -8.02 0.67 12.81
C ASP A 60 -8.99 -0.22 12.03
N THR A 61 -10.16 0.32 11.70
CA THR A 61 -11.13 -0.33 10.80
C THR A 61 -10.89 0.09 9.35
N ALA A 62 -11.48 -0.63 8.39
CA ALA A 62 -11.35 -0.27 6.98
C ALA A 62 -11.91 1.13 6.64
N ASP A 63 -12.90 1.61 7.40
CA ASP A 63 -13.61 2.87 7.13
C ASP A 63 -12.73 4.12 7.35
N VAL A 64 -11.68 4.00 8.16
CA VAL A 64 -10.74 5.10 8.39
C VAL A 64 -9.71 5.23 7.26
N ILE A 65 -9.58 4.23 6.40
CA ILE A 65 -8.67 4.29 5.25
C ILE A 65 -9.23 5.28 4.23
N LYS A 66 -8.41 6.26 3.86
CA LYS A 66 -8.80 7.35 2.97
C LYS A 66 -8.10 7.31 1.62
N GLY A 67 -7.09 6.46 1.43
CA GLY A 67 -6.48 6.23 0.13
C GLY A 67 -5.17 5.50 0.23
N MET A 68 -4.50 5.33 -0.91
CA MET A 68 -3.22 4.65 -1.02
C MET A 68 -2.10 5.65 -1.30
N LEU A 69 -1.00 5.56 -0.54
CA LEU A 69 0.14 6.46 -0.71
C LEU A 69 0.88 6.18 -2.02
N VAL A 70 0.96 7.19 -2.89
CA VAL A 70 1.52 7.05 -4.25
C VAL A 70 2.98 7.45 -4.28
N ARG A 71 3.78 6.67 -5.00
CA ARG A 71 5.12 7.07 -5.44
C ARG A 71 5.00 7.82 -6.76
N THR A 72 5.45 9.08 -6.80
CA THR A 72 5.42 9.91 -8.01
C THR A 72 6.81 10.38 -8.45
N PHE A 73 6.91 10.82 -9.70
CA PHE A 73 8.04 11.58 -10.21
C PHE A 73 7.55 12.95 -10.74
N PRO A 74 8.19 14.08 -10.38
CA PRO A 74 9.28 14.21 -9.42
C PRO A 74 8.79 13.99 -7.98
N GLY A 75 9.38 13.02 -7.28
CA GLY A 75 9.03 12.67 -5.91
C GLY A 75 10.17 12.99 -4.96
N ARG A 76 9.84 13.45 -3.75
CA ARG A 76 10.81 13.64 -2.66
C ARG A 76 10.73 12.42 -1.75
N ALA A 77 11.31 11.30 -2.16
CA ALA A 77 11.45 10.13 -1.31
C ALA A 77 12.82 10.14 -0.63
N ILE A 78 12.92 9.71 0.63
CA ILE A 78 14.21 9.58 1.33
C ILE A 78 15.03 8.41 0.76
N THR A 79 14.35 7.34 0.37
CA THR A 79 14.95 6.24 -0.40
C THR A 79 13.97 5.74 -1.47
N ASN A 80 14.53 5.26 -2.58
CA ASN A 80 13.77 4.80 -3.72
C ASN A 80 13.72 3.27 -3.84
N THR A 81 14.37 2.54 -2.92
CA THR A 81 14.47 1.08 -2.97
C THR A 81 14.03 0.42 -1.66
N GLY A 82 13.44 -0.76 -1.78
CA GLY A 82 13.01 -1.59 -0.65
C GLY A 82 11.77 -1.09 0.08
N THR A 83 11.38 -1.83 1.12
CA THR A 83 10.22 -1.57 1.98
C THR A 83 10.35 -0.30 2.83
N GLN A 84 11.53 0.31 2.83
CA GLN A 84 11.87 1.53 3.55
C GLN A 84 11.70 2.78 2.67
N ALA A 85 11.19 2.66 1.46
CA ALA A 85 10.92 3.81 0.61
C ALA A 85 9.71 4.58 1.11
N TYR A 86 9.94 5.69 1.84
CA TYR A 86 8.90 6.55 2.40
C TYR A 86 9.06 8.02 1.92
N PRO A 87 7.98 8.81 1.96
CA PRO A 87 8.02 10.22 1.56
C PRO A 87 8.88 11.07 2.50
N GLN A 88 9.55 12.07 1.95
CA GLN A 88 10.30 13.06 2.72
C GLN A 88 9.34 13.84 3.62
N ILE A 89 9.55 13.71 4.93
CA ILE A 89 8.85 14.47 5.96
C ILE A 89 9.19 15.96 5.77
N ASN A 90 8.18 16.83 5.86
CA ASN A 90 8.27 18.27 5.55
C ASN A 90 8.58 18.60 4.06
N GLY A 91 8.46 17.62 3.16
CA GLY A 91 8.70 17.80 1.73
C GLY A 91 7.60 18.54 0.97
N GLY A 92 6.43 18.78 1.60
CA GLY A 92 5.22 19.34 0.99
C GLY A 92 4.07 18.33 0.95
N ALA A 93 3.06 18.60 0.14
CA ALA A 93 1.97 17.65 -0.09
C ALA A 93 2.44 16.45 -0.91
N VAL A 94 1.87 15.27 -0.64
CA VAL A 94 2.15 14.02 -1.35
C VAL A 94 0.90 13.48 -2.02
N PRO A 95 1.04 12.78 -3.15
CA PRO A 95 -0.10 12.20 -3.84
C PRO A 95 -0.64 10.98 -3.09
N VAL A 96 -1.97 10.96 -2.93
CA VAL A 96 -2.74 9.85 -2.38
C VAL A 96 -3.81 9.47 -3.39
N ALA A 97 -3.76 8.23 -3.88
CA ALA A 97 -4.74 7.70 -4.81
C ALA A 97 -6.00 7.24 -4.05
N ARG A 98 -7.17 7.70 -4.49
CA ARG A 98 -8.49 7.27 -4.01
C ARG A 98 -8.99 6.07 -4.80
N ARG A 99 -8.62 5.97 -6.07
CA ARG A 99 -8.99 4.84 -6.92
C ARG A 99 -7.93 4.54 -7.97
N GLY A 100 -8.04 3.39 -8.61
CA GLY A 100 -7.21 3.00 -9.74
C GLY A 100 -6.52 1.66 -9.54
N PHE A 101 -5.36 1.51 -10.17
CA PHE A 101 -4.55 0.29 -10.14
C PHE A 101 -3.15 0.61 -9.61
N MET A 102 -2.68 -0.16 -8.63
CA MET A 102 -1.40 0.09 -7.97
C MET A 102 -0.60 -1.19 -7.77
N ALA A 103 0.70 -1.09 -7.99
CA ALA A 103 1.67 -2.12 -7.61
C ALA A 103 1.91 -2.04 -6.09
N VAL A 104 1.68 -3.15 -5.39
CA VAL A 104 1.80 -3.28 -3.94
C VAL A 104 2.65 -4.49 -3.58
N LYS A 105 3.33 -4.43 -2.44
CA LYS A 105 4.05 -5.58 -1.89
C LYS A 105 3.05 -6.52 -1.23
N LEU A 106 3.10 -7.79 -1.60
CA LEU A 106 2.39 -8.83 -0.86
C LEU A 106 3.23 -9.20 0.37
N ASN A 107 2.65 -9.01 1.56
CA ASN A 107 3.32 -9.19 2.84
C ASN A 107 3.02 -10.55 3.51
N GLY A 108 1.89 -11.18 3.17
CA GLY A 108 1.51 -12.51 3.66
C GLY A 108 2.03 -13.67 2.81
N ALA A 109 1.94 -14.89 3.35
CA ALA A 109 2.34 -16.11 2.64
C ALA A 109 1.32 -16.58 1.58
N THR A 110 0.05 -16.18 1.71
CA THR A 110 -1.01 -16.61 0.81
C THR A 110 -0.85 -15.96 -0.56
N THR A 111 -0.82 -16.77 -1.61
CA THR A 111 -0.79 -16.27 -2.99
C THR A 111 -2.18 -15.78 -3.40
N PRO A 112 -2.35 -14.52 -3.83
CA PRO A 112 -3.63 -13.98 -4.26
C PRO A 112 -4.11 -14.61 -5.58
N ALA A 113 -5.42 -14.85 -5.65
CA ALA A 113 -6.13 -15.12 -6.90
C ALA A 113 -6.61 -13.82 -7.52
N LYS A 114 -6.77 -13.80 -8.86
CA LYS A 114 -7.39 -12.65 -9.54
C LYS A 114 -8.86 -12.51 -9.09
N GLY A 115 -9.28 -11.28 -8.78
CA GLY A 115 -10.57 -11.00 -8.15
C GLY A 115 -10.62 -11.33 -6.65
N GLY A 116 -9.50 -11.79 -6.07
CA GLY A 116 -9.40 -12.09 -4.65
C GLY A 116 -9.45 -10.84 -3.78
N ALA A 117 -9.99 -10.99 -2.58
CA ALA A 117 -10.11 -9.91 -1.60
C ALA A 117 -8.74 -9.38 -1.15
N VAL A 118 -8.67 -8.07 -0.90
CA VAL A 118 -7.47 -7.38 -0.39
C VAL A 118 -7.66 -7.10 1.09
N TYR A 119 -6.72 -7.54 1.92
CA TYR A 119 -6.72 -7.27 3.35
C TYR A 119 -5.56 -6.35 3.73
N ILE A 120 -5.78 -5.52 4.74
CA ILE A 120 -4.78 -4.62 5.32
C ILE A 120 -4.44 -5.07 6.73
N ARG A 121 -3.15 -5.16 7.03
CA ARG A 121 -2.65 -5.42 8.39
C ARG A 121 -2.93 -4.24 9.31
N VAL A 122 -3.67 -4.49 10.38
CA VAL A 122 -4.00 -3.54 11.47
C VAL A 122 -3.72 -4.11 12.86
N GLY A 123 -2.95 -5.20 12.96
CA GLY A 123 -2.53 -5.77 14.24
C GLY A 123 -1.40 -6.77 14.03
N GLY A 124 -0.73 -7.18 15.11
CA GLY A 124 0.32 -8.22 15.05
C GLY A 124 1.42 -7.95 14.02
N GLY A 125 1.81 -6.68 13.83
CA GLY A 125 2.76 -6.28 12.81
C GLY A 125 4.14 -6.92 13.00
N SER A 126 4.79 -7.29 11.89
CA SER A 126 6.14 -7.86 11.84
C SER A 126 6.97 -7.23 10.72
N SER A 127 8.23 -7.63 10.57
CA SER A 127 9.09 -7.16 9.47
C SER A 127 8.61 -7.64 8.10
N THR A 128 7.97 -8.82 8.04
CA THR A 128 7.40 -9.38 6.80
C THR A 128 5.98 -8.91 6.55
N SER A 129 5.22 -8.68 7.63
CA SER A 129 3.83 -8.25 7.65
C SER A 129 3.65 -6.98 8.49
N PRO A 130 4.19 -5.83 8.05
CA PRO A 130 4.11 -4.59 8.80
C PRO A 130 2.67 -4.07 8.84
N ILE A 131 2.35 -3.24 9.82
CA ILE A 131 1.07 -2.52 9.85
C ILE A 131 0.93 -1.68 8.57
N GLY A 132 -0.26 -1.70 7.96
CA GLY A 132 -0.52 -1.15 6.64
C GLY A 132 -0.07 -2.04 5.47
N GLY A 133 0.52 -3.21 5.74
CA GLY A 133 0.89 -4.18 4.72
C GLY A 133 -0.33 -4.80 4.04
N VAL A 134 -0.15 -5.19 2.77
CA VAL A 134 -1.21 -5.79 1.95
C VAL A 134 -1.13 -7.32 2.02
N GLU A 135 -2.27 -7.94 2.33
CA GLU A 135 -2.40 -9.39 2.53
C GLU A 135 -3.51 -9.97 1.65
N ALA A 136 -3.29 -11.21 1.18
CA ALA A 136 -4.25 -11.93 0.32
C ALA A 136 -5.24 -12.80 1.11
N ALA A 137 -5.12 -12.84 2.43
CA ALA A 137 -6.00 -13.57 3.32
C ALA A 137 -6.05 -12.86 4.68
N VAL A 138 -7.07 -13.20 5.45
CA VAL A 138 -7.13 -12.90 6.88
C VAL A 138 -5.94 -13.56 7.58
N ASP A 139 -5.43 -12.94 8.65
CA ASP A 139 -4.42 -13.55 9.51
C ASP A 139 -4.83 -14.97 9.91
N ALA A 140 -3.95 -15.95 9.70
CA ALA A 140 -4.20 -17.31 10.17
C ALA A 140 -4.12 -17.44 11.70
N THR A 141 -3.43 -16.51 12.38
CA THR A 141 -3.25 -16.54 13.84
C THR A 141 -4.38 -15.81 14.58
N THR A 142 -4.71 -14.59 14.14
CA THR A 142 -5.71 -13.75 14.80
C THR A 142 -6.46 -12.89 13.78
N ALA A 143 -7.70 -13.24 13.46
CA ALA A 143 -8.48 -12.58 12.41
C ALA A 143 -8.60 -11.06 12.55
N ALA A 144 -8.66 -10.55 13.79
CA ALA A 144 -8.74 -9.12 14.09
C ALA A 144 -7.50 -8.31 13.69
N ASN A 145 -6.39 -8.96 13.36
CA ASN A 145 -5.19 -8.27 12.91
C ASN A 145 -5.27 -7.82 11.43
N THR A 146 -6.28 -8.24 10.69
CA THR A 146 -6.52 -7.85 9.30
C THR A 146 -7.90 -7.28 9.13
N VAL A 147 -8.02 -6.24 8.32
CA VAL A 147 -9.30 -5.71 7.86
C VAL A 147 -9.43 -5.87 6.36
N LEU A 148 -10.62 -6.24 5.89
CA LEU A 148 -10.95 -6.27 4.47
C LEU A 148 -10.97 -4.83 3.94
N LEU A 149 -10.18 -4.53 2.92
CA LEU A 149 -10.29 -3.28 2.19
C LEU A 149 -11.49 -3.38 1.23
N PRO A 150 -12.59 -2.65 1.48
CA PRO A 150 -13.76 -2.74 0.61
C PRO A 150 -13.42 -2.23 -0.79
N ARG A 151 -14.12 -2.76 -1.80
CA ARG A 151 -14.01 -2.34 -3.20
C ARG A 151 -12.58 -2.42 -3.75
N ALA A 152 -11.79 -3.36 -3.24
CA ALA A 152 -10.46 -3.66 -3.71
C ALA A 152 -10.30 -5.14 -4.04
N GLN A 153 -9.53 -5.44 -5.09
CA GLN A 153 -9.25 -6.81 -5.51
C GLN A 153 -7.84 -6.95 -6.08
N PHE A 154 -7.30 -8.16 -5.99
CA PHE A 154 -6.05 -8.50 -6.68
C PHE A 154 -6.27 -8.73 -8.17
N GLU A 155 -5.34 -8.26 -9.00
CA GLU A 155 -5.37 -8.43 -10.45
C GLU A 155 -4.49 -9.60 -10.94
N GLY A 156 -3.76 -10.26 -10.03
CA GLY A 156 -2.96 -11.43 -10.34
C GLY A 156 -2.07 -11.89 -9.17
N ALA A 157 -1.34 -12.99 -9.41
CA ALA A 157 -0.33 -13.49 -8.50
C ALA A 157 0.92 -12.57 -8.51
N PRO A 158 1.66 -12.48 -7.40
CA PRO A 158 2.88 -11.69 -7.32
C PRO A 158 3.98 -12.27 -8.23
N GLY A 159 4.88 -11.39 -8.68
CA GLY A 159 6.14 -11.79 -9.28
C GLY A 159 7.13 -12.36 -8.25
N ALA A 160 8.33 -12.73 -8.73
CA ALA A 160 9.43 -13.18 -7.84
C ALA A 160 9.94 -12.05 -6.93
N ASP A 161 9.70 -10.79 -7.32
CA ASP A 161 9.86 -9.58 -6.53
C ASP A 161 8.85 -9.49 -5.35
N GLY A 162 7.83 -10.35 -5.32
CA GLY A 162 6.73 -10.33 -4.36
C GLY A 162 5.79 -9.14 -4.55
N ILE A 163 5.86 -8.45 -5.70
CA ILE A 163 4.97 -7.33 -6.04
C ILE A 163 3.80 -7.88 -6.84
N THR A 164 2.59 -7.40 -6.52
CA THR A 164 1.37 -7.68 -7.29
C THR A 164 0.61 -6.39 -7.56
N THR A 165 -0.37 -6.44 -8.45
CA THR A 165 -1.26 -5.32 -8.73
C THR A 165 -2.59 -5.51 -8.03
N ILE A 166 -3.09 -4.46 -7.39
CA ILE A 166 -4.47 -4.35 -6.92
C ILE A 166 -5.22 -3.30 -7.72
N SER A 167 -6.53 -3.48 -7.86
CA SER A 167 -7.46 -2.40 -8.20
C SER A 167 -8.27 -2.01 -6.97
N PHE A 168 -8.61 -0.73 -6.84
CA PHE A 168 -9.31 -0.21 -5.67
C PHE A 168 -10.15 1.03 -6.00
N ASP A 169 -11.17 1.26 -5.19
CA ASP A 169 -11.97 2.49 -5.17
C ASP A 169 -12.39 2.83 -3.73
N ILE A 170 -11.56 3.65 -3.09
CA ILE A 170 -11.61 4.08 -1.68
C ILE A 170 -12.20 5.50 -1.65
N LEU A 171 -13.53 5.57 -1.61
CA LEU A 171 -14.31 6.80 -1.48
C LEU A 171 -15.54 6.58 -0.60
#